data_AF-A0A5P8MU78-F1
#
_entry.id   AF-A0A5P8MU78-F1
#
_cell.length_a   1.000
_cell.length_b   1.000
_cell.length_c   1.000
_cell.angle_alpha   90.00
_cell.angle_beta   90.00
_cell.angle_gamma   90.00
#
_symmetry.space_group_name_H-M   'P 1'
#
loop_
_entity.id
_entity.type
_entity.pdbx_description
1 polymer ?
#
loop_
_entity_poly.entity_id
_entity_poly.type
_entity_poly.pdbx_seq_one_letter_code
_entity_poly.pdbx_strand_id
1 'polypeptide(L)'
;MALLAFWNARPEEVRTLSLEQVVSAAGDGRLRDGSECAREFRAFLADADADMLARYVAECIEEAGGRRSRNGFDGSGLALQDVVNEIGRRLDFNVEDGLYQGRRDAIGYDGIWRDGQGGDLVVEVKTTEAYSIDLNVIEAYRQRLIDAGRVSEQASILFVVGRKETGALEAQIRGSRHAWTMRMIGIAALVRLLEVKVNAEAAAVAAQIRALLRPVEYTRLDGIVDLVFRVRQDVEEATSEAELLEDATSSGRRESRRQASGLPAPSTESFREAAAERISRRLGVRLVRRRRSLFETADGSARVVVAVSKRYARSYQAYWYAYYDTQKAWLEEAQNAWIALCAADCGDLYLVPAAEIARHLDRMNVTNREADRTYWHLLVRLVDDRFVLVTGDTEISLAKWKLDESPTA
;
A
#
# COMPACT_ATOMS: atom_id res chain seq x y z
N MET A 1 -26.13 2.88 -1.72
CA MET A 1 -24.71 3.10 -2.00
C MET A 1 -24.51 3.81 -3.34
N ALA A 2 -24.73 5.13 -3.36
CA ALA A 2 -24.64 5.98 -4.55
C ALA A 2 -23.19 6.33 -4.94
N LEU A 3 -22.30 6.60 -3.97
CA LEU A 3 -20.88 6.83 -4.20
C LEU A 3 -20.22 5.61 -4.84
N LEU A 4 -20.46 4.40 -4.34
CA LEU A 4 -19.83 3.19 -4.92
C LEU A 4 -20.35 2.90 -6.33
N ALA A 5 -21.64 3.14 -6.59
CA ALA A 5 -22.18 3.03 -7.94
C ALA A 5 -21.52 4.03 -8.89
N PHE A 6 -21.33 5.28 -8.43
CA PHE A 6 -20.64 6.30 -9.20
C PHE A 6 -19.15 5.98 -9.41
N TRP A 7 -18.47 5.46 -8.38
CA TRP A 7 -17.08 5.02 -8.40
C TRP A 7 -16.82 3.85 -9.35
N ASN A 8 -17.79 2.95 -9.47
CA ASN A 8 -17.71 1.82 -10.40
C ASN A 8 -18.02 2.25 -11.83
N ALA A 9 -18.93 3.20 -12.03
CA ALA A 9 -19.31 3.66 -13.36
C ALA A 9 -18.30 4.66 -13.95
N ARG A 10 -17.75 5.56 -13.13
CA ARG A 10 -16.93 6.70 -13.57
C ARG A 10 -15.77 6.97 -12.60
N PRO A 11 -14.81 6.05 -12.50
CA PRO A 11 -13.69 6.19 -11.57
C PRO A 11 -12.89 7.46 -11.80
N GLU A 12 -12.58 7.82 -13.04
CA GLU A 12 -11.80 9.04 -13.34
C GLU A 12 -12.49 10.31 -12.86
N GLU A 13 -13.82 10.42 -12.97
CA GLU A 13 -14.56 11.58 -12.46
C GLU A 13 -14.47 11.66 -10.93
N VAL A 14 -14.66 10.53 -10.24
CA VAL A 14 -14.60 10.48 -8.78
C VAL A 14 -13.20 10.78 -8.25
N ARG A 15 -12.14 10.37 -8.96
CA ARG A 15 -10.75 10.71 -8.58
C ARG A 15 -10.51 12.22 -8.53
N THR A 16 -11.28 13.01 -9.28
CA THR A 16 -11.16 14.48 -9.26
C THR A 16 -11.96 15.15 -8.14
N LEU A 17 -12.87 14.42 -7.48
CA LEU A 17 -13.68 14.99 -6.39
C LEU A 17 -12.82 15.29 -5.17
N SER A 18 -13.16 16.37 -4.46
CA SER A 18 -12.65 16.61 -3.11
C SER A 18 -13.22 15.59 -2.12
N LEU A 19 -12.56 15.41 -0.98
CA LEU A 19 -13.02 14.55 0.10
C LEU A 19 -14.41 14.96 0.60
N GLU A 20 -14.69 16.26 0.70
CA GLU A 20 -16.02 16.76 1.07
C GLU A 20 -17.10 16.32 0.08
N GLN A 21 -16.79 16.35 -1.22
CA GLN A 21 -17.70 15.88 -2.27
C GLN A 21 -17.86 14.35 -2.23
N VAL A 22 -16.79 13.60 -1.98
CA VAL A 22 -16.83 12.15 -1.80
C VAL A 22 -17.73 11.78 -0.62
N VAL A 23 -17.55 12.42 0.54
CA VAL A 23 -18.39 12.20 1.73
C VAL A 23 -19.84 12.59 1.42
N SER A 24 -20.07 13.74 0.77
CA SER A 24 -21.42 14.19 0.39
C SER A 24 -22.13 13.24 -0.57
N ALA A 25 -21.39 12.51 -1.40
CA ALA A 25 -21.92 11.50 -2.32
C ALA A 25 -22.22 10.15 -1.64
N ALA A 26 -21.71 9.91 -0.43
CA ALA A 26 -21.94 8.69 0.34
C ALA A 26 -23.22 8.79 1.18
N GLY A 27 -24.17 7.88 0.99
CA GLY A 27 -25.42 7.83 1.76
C GLY A 27 -26.15 9.18 1.85
N ASP A 28 -26.29 9.70 3.07
CA ASP A 28 -26.92 11.00 3.38
C ASP A 28 -25.90 12.15 3.55
N GLY A 29 -24.63 11.93 3.19
CA GLY A 29 -23.55 12.90 3.31
C GLY A 29 -23.10 13.20 4.73
N ARG A 30 -23.51 12.40 5.72
CA ARG A 30 -23.24 12.67 7.14
C ARG A 30 -22.64 11.46 7.84
N LEU A 31 -21.36 11.57 8.20
CA LEU A 31 -20.64 10.56 8.95
C LEU A 31 -21.21 10.43 10.38
N ARG A 32 -21.91 9.32 10.62
CA ARG A 32 -22.43 8.91 11.94
C ARG A 32 -22.22 7.43 12.16
N ASP A 33 -22.17 7.03 13.43
CA ASP A 33 -21.97 5.64 13.80
C ASP A 33 -23.05 4.73 13.21
N GLY A 34 -22.62 3.67 12.51
CA GLY A 34 -23.52 2.70 11.87
C GLY A 34 -24.30 3.23 10.66
N SER A 35 -24.06 4.47 10.23
CA SER A 35 -24.76 5.06 9.07
C SER A 35 -24.39 4.38 7.75
N GLU A 36 -25.25 4.51 6.73
CA GLU A 36 -24.90 4.12 5.37
C GLU A 36 -23.74 4.97 4.83
N CYS A 37 -23.74 6.27 5.10
CA CYS A 37 -22.65 7.19 4.71
C CYS A 37 -21.28 6.67 5.17
N ALA A 38 -21.15 6.29 6.44
CA ALA A 38 -19.89 5.77 6.99
C ALA A 38 -19.45 4.45 6.35
N ARG A 39 -20.38 3.48 6.21
CA ARG A 39 -20.07 2.19 5.59
C ARG A 39 -19.65 2.35 4.13
N GLU A 40 -20.38 3.19 3.40
CA GLU A 40 -20.11 3.47 2.00
C GLU A 40 -18.78 4.20 1.80
N PHE A 41 -18.50 5.22 2.62
CA PHE A 41 -17.25 5.96 2.57
C PHE A 41 -16.04 5.07 2.89
N ARG A 42 -16.11 4.24 3.94
CA ARG A 42 -15.05 3.28 4.28
C ARG A 42 -14.83 2.24 3.19
N ALA A 43 -15.89 1.74 2.56
CA ALA A 43 -15.78 0.84 1.42
C ALA A 43 -15.10 1.51 0.22
N PHE A 44 -15.37 2.80 -0.02
CA PHE A 44 -14.67 3.57 -1.04
C PHE A 44 -13.18 3.77 -0.70
N LEU A 45 -12.85 4.10 0.55
CA LEU A 45 -11.46 4.26 0.99
C LEU A 45 -10.63 2.97 0.85
N ALA A 46 -11.24 1.81 1.10
CA ALA A 46 -10.58 0.51 0.92
C ALA A 46 -10.10 0.28 -0.52
N ASP A 47 -10.77 0.93 -1.47
CA ASP A 47 -10.52 0.90 -2.91
C ASP A 47 -9.63 2.06 -3.41
N ALA A 48 -9.35 3.05 -2.57
CA ALA A 48 -8.53 4.21 -2.90
C ALA A 48 -7.03 3.86 -2.92
N ASP A 49 -6.27 4.42 -3.85
CA ASP A 49 -4.81 4.30 -3.87
C ASP A 49 -4.14 5.21 -2.83
N ALA A 50 -2.82 5.04 -2.64
CA ALA A 50 -2.07 5.80 -1.66
C ALA A 50 -2.09 7.31 -1.93
N ASP A 51 -2.11 7.71 -3.21
CA ASP A 51 -2.11 9.11 -3.63
C ASP A 51 -3.43 9.79 -3.29
N MET A 52 -4.56 9.10 -3.48
CA MET A 52 -5.87 9.57 -3.03
C MET A 52 -5.89 9.74 -1.51
N LEU A 53 -5.38 8.78 -0.74
CA LEU A 53 -5.32 8.88 0.73
C LEU A 53 -4.45 10.06 1.17
N ALA A 54 -3.29 10.27 0.54
CA ALA A 54 -2.39 11.39 0.82
C ALA A 54 -3.07 12.74 0.54
N ARG A 55 -3.78 12.86 -0.59
CA ARG A 55 -4.56 14.03 -0.95
C ARG A 55 -5.70 14.29 0.05
N TYR A 56 -6.45 13.27 0.43
CA TYR A 56 -7.52 13.39 1.41
C TYR A 56 -7.03 13.79 2.80
N VAL A 57 -5.86 13.28 3.21
CA VAL A 57 -5.17 13.79 4.40
C VAL A 57 -4.90 15.30 4.28
N ALA A 58 -4.34 15.74 3.14
CA ALA A 58 -4.03 17.14 2.91
C ALA A 58 -5.30 18.00 2.99
N GLU A 59 -6.38 17.60 2.32
CA GLU A 59 -7.68 18.30 2.35
C GLU A 59 -8.30 18.40 3.76
N CYS A 60 -8.04 17.43 4.64
CA CYS A 60 -8.46 17.46 6.04
C CYS A 60 -7.67 18.45 6.92
N ILE A 61 -6.41 18.74 6.57
CA ILE A 61 -5.50 19.54 7.40
C ILE A 61 -5.16 20.91 6.81
N GLU A 62 -5.29 21.09 5.50
CA GLU A 62 -5.01 22.33 4.80
C GLU A 62 -6.07 23.41 5.08
N GLU A 63 -5.63 24.66 5.11
CA GLU A 63 -6.52 25.81 5.16
C GLU A 63 -7.19 25.95 3.78
N ALA A 64 -8.44 25.53 3.67
CA ALA A 64 -9.21 25.65 2.44
C ALA A 64 -9.15 27.09 1.87
N GLY A 65 -8.47 27.24 0.73
CA GLY A 65 -8.68 28.28 -0.27
C GLY A 65 -8.79 29.73 0.22
N GLY A 66 -7.84 30.23 1.03
CA GLY A 66 -7.67 31.67 1.29
C GLY A 66 -8.85 32.38 2.00
N ARG A 67 -9.93 31.67 2.34
CA ARG A 67 -11.05 32.17 3.16
C ARG A 67 -11.33 31.19 4.29
N ARG A 68 -10.61 31.44 5.40
CA ARG A 68 -10.88 31.06 6.80
C ARG A 68 -11.98 30.00 7.01
N SER A 69 -11.61 28.73 6.91
CA SER A 69 -11.96 27.80 7.98
C SER A 69 -10.67 27.38 8.67
N ARG A 70 -10.55 27.70 9.95
CA ARG A 70 -9.41 27.32 10.78
C ARG A 70 -9.39 25.81 11.06
N ASN A 71 -10.29 24.99 10.50
CA ASN A 71 -10.58 23.61 10.91
C ASN A 71 -10.91 22.63 9.74
N GLY A 72 -10.50 22.90 8.49
CA GLY A 72 -10.92 22.09 7.33
C GLY A 72 -12.42 22.26 7.00
N PHE A 73 -13.01 21.34 6.22
CA PHE A 73 -14.46 21.31 5.96
C PHE A 73 -15.26 20.72 7.14
N ASP A 74 -16.59 20.88 7.14
CA ASP A 74 -17.44 20.35 8.23
C ASP A 74 -17.38 18.81 8.26
N GLY A 75 -17.06 18.23 9.43
CA GLY A 75 -16.82 16.79 9.55
C GLY A 75 -15.43 16.31 9.09
N SER A 76 -14.49 17.19 8.74
CA SER A 76 -13.12 16.85 8.33
C SER A 76 -12.39 15.95 9.35
N GLY A 77 -12.59 16.16 10.65
CA GLY A 77 -12.00 15.32 11.70
C GLY A 77 -12.51 13.88 11.67
N LEU A 78 -13.79 13.69 11.38
CA LEU A 78 -14.41 12.36 11.25
C LEU A 78 -13.92 11.65 9.98
N ALA A 79 -13.83 12.39 8.87
CA ALA A 79 -13.27 11.85 7.63
C ALA A 79 -11.79 11.49 7.80
N LEU A 80 -11.00 12.35 8.47
CA LEU A 80 -9.60 12.10 8.75
C LEU A 80 -9.39 10.84 9.59
N GLN A 81 -10.25 10.57 10.57
CA GLN A 81 -10.23 9.34 11.36
C GLN A 81 -10.31 8.09 10.46
N ASP A 82 -11.25 8.03 9.52
CA ASP A 82 -11.37 6.87 8.63
C ASP A 82 -10.21 6.77 7.64
N VAL A 83 -9.72 7.91 7.12
CA VAL A 83 -8.56 7.94 6.23
C VAL A 83 -7.32 7.43 6.97
N VAL A 84 -7.12 7.83 8.22
CA VAL A 84 -6.04 7.34 9.09
C VAL A 84 -6.17 5.83 9.32
N ASN A 85 -7.37 5.34 9.64
CA ASN A 85 -7.60 3.92 9.81
C ASN A 85 -7.32 3.13 8.53
N GLU A 86 -7.66 3.68 7.36
CA GLU A 86 -7.29 3.06 6.09
C GLU A 86 -5.78 3.03 5.88
N ILE A 87 -5.05 4.10 6.21
CA ILE A 87 -3.58 4.09 6.23
C ILE A 87 -3.06 2.98 7.16
N GLY A 88 -3.65 2.80 8.34
CA GLY A 88 -3.34 1.69 9.24
C GLY A 88 -3.46 0.32 8.58
N ARG A 89 -4.55 0.07 7.83
CA ARG A 89 -4.71 -1.16 7.04
C ARG A 89 -3.63 -1.31 5.99
N ARG A 90 -3.24 -0.20 5.34
CA ARG A 90 -2.14 -0.21 4.36
C ARG A 90 -0.77 -0.45 4.98
N LEU A 91 -0.58 -0.22 6.28
CA LEU A 91 0.64 -0.57 7.02
C LEU A 91 0.64 -2.01 7.55
N ASP A 92 -0.27 -2.85 7.04
CA ASP A 92 -0.48 -4.26 7.40
C ASP A 92 -0.96 -4.47 8.85
N PHE A 93 -1.67 -3.49 9.41
CA PHE A 93 -2.45 -3.72 10.64
C PHE A 93 -3.85 -4.24 10.30
N ASN A 94 -4.38 -5.11 11.17
CA ASN A 94 -5.80 -5.41 11.21
C ASN A 94 -6.51 -4.30 12.00
N VAL A 95 -7.18 -3.40 11.27
CA VAL A 95 -7.77 -2.18 11.84
C VAL A 95 -9.26 -2.35 12.09
N GLU A 96 -9.65 -2.05 13.33
CA GLU A 96 -11.04 -1.81 13.73
C GLU A 96 -11.29 -0.31 13.81
N ASP A 97 -12.33 0.17 13.13
CA ASP A 97 -12.71 1.58 13.17
C ASP A 97 -13.38 1.94 14.50
N GLY A 98 -13.04 3.11 15.02
CA GLY A 98 -13.69 3.71 16.18
C GLY A 98 -15.05 4.34 15.87
N LEU A 99 -15.60 4.96 16.91
CA LEU A 99 -16.84 5.72 16.84
C LEU A 99 -16.54 7.17 16.43
N TYR A 100 -17.41 7.77 15.65
CA TYR A 100 -17.35 9.20 15.32
C TYR A 100 -17.85 10.07 16.47
N GLN A 101 -18.77 9.55 17.30
CA GLN A 101 -19.34 10.28 18.42
C GLN A 101 -19.12 9.53 19.72
N GLY A 102 -18.58 10.24 20.72
CA GLY A 102 -18.41 9.70 22.06
C GLY A 102 -19.76 9.30 22.67
N ARG A 103 -19.84 8.09 23.20
CA ARG A 103 -21.01 7.59 23.95
C ARG A 103 -20.62 7.27 25.39
N ARG A 104 -21.51 7.52 26.34
CA ARG A 104 -21.25 7.33 27.79
C ARG A 104 -21.01 5.86 28.15
N ASP A 105 -21.58 4.94 27.40
CA ASP A 105 -21.51 3.48 27.56
C ASP A 105 -20.41 2.81 26.72
N ALA A 106 -19.72 3.57 25.87
CA ALA A 106 -18.64 3.07 25.02
C ALA A 106 -17.26 3.53 25.53
N ILE A 107 -16.21 2.79 25.17
CA ILE A 107 -14.83 3.23 25.36
C ILE A 107 -14.45 4.08 24.15
N GLY A 108 -13.91 5.28 24.38
CA GLY A 108 -13.53 6.20 23.30
C GLY A 108 -12.20 5.82 22.68
N TYR A 109 -12.19 5.61 21.37
CA TYR A 109 -11.00 5.46 20.53
C TYR A 109 -11.40 5.74 19.08
N ASP A 110 -10.44 6.20 18.27
CA ASP A 110 -10.68 6.51 16.86
C ASP A 110 -10.38 5.30 15.96
N GLY A 111 -9.49 4.41 16.40
CA GLY A 111 -9.25 3.11 15.80
C GLY A 111 -8.43 2.18 16.70
N ILE A 112 -8.51 0.87 16.46
CA ILE A 112 -7.63 -0.13 17.07
C ILE A 112 -6.87 -0.85 15.97
N TRP A 113 -5.55 -0.76 15.98
CA TRP A 113 -4.68 -1.36 14.97
C TRP A 113 -3.95 -2.55 15.58
N ARG A 114 -4.25 -3.76 15.11
CA ARG A 114 -3.66 -5.01 15.62
C ARG A 114 -2.63 -5.53 14.65
N ASP A 115 -1.49 -6.00 15.16
CA ASP A 115 -0.44 -6.60 14.32
C ASP A 115 -0.35 -8.13 14.46
N GLY A 116 -1.18 -8.71 15.33
CA GLY A 116 -1.18 -10.16 15.62
C GLY A 116 -0.04 -10.64 16.52
N GLN A 117 0.85 -9.76 16.99
CA GLN A 117 1.96 -10.09 17.89
C GLN A 117 1.80 -9.44 19.28
N GLY A 118 0.60 -8.92 19.57
CA GLY A 118 0.28 -8.33 20.87
C GLY A 118 0.83 -6.92 21.06
N GLY A 119 1.38 -6.25 20.04
CA GLY A 119 1.73 -4.84 20.15
C GLY A 119 0.69 -3.95 19.48
N ASP A 120 -0.56 -4.09 19.94
CA ASP A 120 -1.71 -3.36 19.41
C ASP A 120 -1.56 -1.84 19.64
N LEU A 121 -2.13 -1.04 18.74
CA LEU A 121 -2.19 0.41 18.89
C LEU A 121 -3.64 0.86 19.08
N VAL A 122 -3.89 1.62 20.13
CA VAL A 122 -5.12 2.41 20.31
C VAL A 122 -4.86 3.78 19.69
N VAL A 123 -5.54 4.09 18.59
CA VAL A 123 -5.28 5.27 17.79
C VAL A 123 -6.23 6.39 18.19
N GLU A 124 -5.67 7.59 18.33
CA GLU A 124 -6.38 8.84 18.56
C GLU A 124 -5.96 9.87 17.50
N VAL A 125 -6.92 10.40 16.76
CA VAL A 125 -6.72 11.30 15.63
C VAL A 125 -7.14 12.71 16.00
N LYS A 126 -6.28 13.69 15.69
CA LYS A 126 -6.57 15.10 15.93
C LYS A 126 -6.18 15.94 14.72
N THR A 127 -7.13 16.70 14.20
CA THR A 127 -6.85 17.70 13.15
C THR A 127 -5.97 18.83 13.68
N THR A 128 -6.08 19.17 14.98
CA THR A 128 -5.34 20.28 15.63
C THR A 128 -5.04 19.98 17.10
N GLU A 129 -4.03 20.65 17.67
CA GLU A 129 -3.69 20.57 19.11
C GLU A 129 -4.35 21.64 19.98
N ALA A 130 -5.32 22.41 19.45
CA ALA A 130 -5.87 23.58 20.14
C ALA A 130 -6.57 23.26 21.49
N TYR A 131 -6.75 21.98 21.83
CA TYR A 131 -7.37 21.51 23.05
C TYR A 131 -6.38 20.68 23.86
N SER A 132 -6.21 21.01 25.14
CA SER A 132 -5.39 20.23 26.07
C SER A 132 -6.00 18.83 26.24
N ILE A 133 -5.24 17.79 25.89
CA ILE A 133 -5.66 16.41 26.07
C ILE A 133 -5.30 15.99 27.50
N ASP A 134 -6.28 15.50 28.26
CA ASP A 134 -5.99 14.81 29.51
C ASP A 134 -5.50 13.40 29.19
N LEU A 135 -4.18 13.21 29.22
CA LEU A 135 -3.55 11.92 28.96
C LEU A 135 -4.09 10.80 29.87
N ASN A 136 -4.55 11.13 31.09
CA ASN A 136 -5.09 10.11 32.00
C ASN A 136 -6.44 9.56 31.51
N VAL A 137 -7.23 10.37 30.81
CA VAL A 137 -8.50 9.91 30.22
C VAL A 137 -8.22 8.89 29.12
N ILE A 138 -7.27 9.19 28.23
CA ILE A 138 -6.91 8.28 27.13
C ILE A 138 -6.25 7.00 27.67
N GLU A 139 -5.39 7.11 28.69
CA GLU A 139 -4.82 5.95 29.37
C GLU A 139 -5.91 5.09 30.05
N ALA A 140 -6.91 5.72 30.67
CA ALA A 140 -8.03 5.00 31.26
C ALA A 140 -8.86 4.25 30.21
N TYR A 141 -9.01 4.81 29.00
CA TYR A 141 -9.64 4.09 27.88
C TYR A 141 -8.82 2.88 27.44
N ARG A 142 -7.50 3.02 27.31
CA ARG A 142 -6.59 1.89 27.03
C ARG A 142 -6.74 0.80 28.07
N GLN A 143 -6.74 1.14 29.36
CA GLN A 143 -6.90 0.15 30.43
C GLN A 143 -8.25 -0.56 30.37
N ARG A 144 -9.34 0.17 30.11
CA ARG A 144 -10.67 -0.44 29.93
C ARG A 144 -10.73 -1.39 28.74
N LEU A 145 -9.99 -1.11 27.66
CA LEU A 145 -9.90 -2.02 26.51
C LEU A 145 -9.14 -3.30 26.86
N ILE A 146 -8.07 -3.18 27.67
CA ILE A 146 -7.33 -4.34 28.18
C ILE A 146 -8.20 -5.20 29.08
N ASP A 147 -8.88 -4.58 30.05
CA ASP A 147 -9.75 -5.27 31.00
C ASP A 147 -10.91 -5.98 30.28
N ALA A 148 -11.38 -5.42 29.16
CA ALA A 148 -12.40 -6.01 28.31
C ALA A 148 -11.86 -7.07 27.32
N GLY A 149 -10.56 -7.37 27.33
CA GLY A 149 -9.92 -8.32 26.41
C GLY A 149 -9.94 -7.88 24.94
N ARG A 150 -10.07 -6.58 24.67
CA ARG A 150 -10.23 -6.01 23.32
C ARG A 150 -8.91 -5.67 22.65
N VAL A 151 -7.87 -5.43 23.46
CA VAL A 151 -6.47 -5.23 23.07
C VAL A 151 -5.56 -5.95 24.07
N SER A 152 -4.32 -6.21 23.69
CA SER A 152 -3.32 -6.82 24.57
C SER A 152 -2.88 -5.91 25.73
N GLU A 153 -2.30 -6.48 26.78
CA GLU A 153 -1.71 -5.70 27.89
C GLU A 153 -0.55 -4.79 27.43
N GLN A 154 0.17 -5.21 26.39
CA GLN A 154 1.26 -4.47 25.77
C GLN A 154 0.78 -3.40 24.79
N ALA A 155 -0.54 -3.23 24.62
CA ALA A 155 -1.10 -2.22 23.74
C ALA A 155 -0.65 -0.83 24.16
N SER A 156 -0.37 0.00 23.17
CA SER A 156 0.07 1.38 23.34
C SER A 156 -0.86 2.35 22.63
N ILE A 157 -0.81 3.63 22.97
CA ILE A 157 -1.58 4.68 22.33
C ILE A 157 -0.73 5.36 21.27
N LEU A 158 -1.30 5.55 20.08
CA LEU A 158 -0.69 6.34 19.01
C LEU A 158 -1.57 7.56 18.72
N PHE A 159 -1.05 8.74 19.03
CA PHE A 159 -1.63 10.01 18.61
C PHE A 159 -1.22 10.32 17.17
N VAL A 160 -2.20 10.56 16.30
CA VAL A 160 -1.99 11.03 14.93
C VAL A 160 -2.47 12.47 14.82
N VAL A 161 -1.53 13.39 14.66
CA VAL A 161 -1.77 14.84 14.74
C VAL A 161 -1.59 15.54 13.39
N GLY A 162 -2.54 16.40 13.03
CA GLY A 162 -2.58 17.08 11.74
C GLY A 162 -1.60 18.26 11.60
N ARG A 163 -1.44 19.09 12.64
CA ARG A 163 -0.70 20.36 12.58
C ARG A 163 0.72 20.25 13.11
N LYS A 164 1.59 21.14 12.63
CA LYS A 164 3.04 21.16 12.92
C LYS A 164 3.43 21.66 14.31
N GLU A 165 2.55 22.37 15.03
CA GLU A 165 2.87 22.89 16.36
C GLU A 165 2.63 21.83 17.44
N THR A 166 3.38 20.72 17.39
CA THR A 166 3.17 19.56 18.27
C THR A 166 3.92 19.61 19.60
N GLY A 167 4.65 20.70 19.85
CA GLY A 167 5.62 20.76 20.94
C GLY A 167 5.00 20.68 22.34
N ALA A 168 3.75 21.15 22.50
CA ALA A 168 3.07 21.14 23.80
C ALA A 168 2.64 19.72 24.20
N LEU A 169 1.94 19.01 23.30
CA LEU A 169 1.53 17.62 23.53
C LEU A 169 2.75 16.69 23.66
N GLU A 170 3.76 16.89 22.82
CA GLU A 170 5.02 16.14 22.92
C GLU A 170 5.71 16.31 24.27
N ALA A 171 5.84 17.55 24.75
CA ALA A 171 6.43 17.84 26.05
C ALA A 171 5.59 17.25 27.20
N GLN A 172 4.26 17.29 27.08
CA GLN A 172 3.34 16.71 28.06
C GLN A 172 3.48 15.18 28.12
N ILE A 173 3.51 14.49 26.99
CA ILE A 173 3.72 13.02 26.94
C ILE A 173 5.08 12.67 27.56
N ARG A 174 6.16 13.34 27.12
CA ARG A 174 7.53 13.10 27.60
C ARG A 174 7.68 13.34 29.11
N GLY A 175 7.07 14.39 29.64
CA GLY A 175 7.13 14.74 31.06
C GLY A 175 6.19 13.91 31.95
N SER A 176 5.35 13.04 31.36
CA SER A 176 4.37 12.24 32.08
C SER A 176 4.85 10.81 32.35
N ARG A 177 4.14 10.11 33.25
CA ARG A 177 4.30 8.66 33.46
C ARG A 177 3.95 7.80 32.23
N HIS A 178 3.29 8.39 31.23
CA HIS A 178 2.77 7.71 30.05
C HIS A 178 3.77 7.70 28.87
N ALA A 179 5.00 8.21 29.06
CA ALA A 179 6.03 8.24 28.03
C ALA A 179 6.36 6.85 27.42
N TRP A 180 6.06 5.77 28.15
CA TRP A 180 6.27 4.38 27.73
C TRP A 180 5.03 3.71 27.14
N THR A 181 3.86 4.34 27.24
CA THR A 181 2.59 3.80 26.71
C THR A 181 2.02 4.65 25.60
N MET A 182 2.52 5.88 25.39
CA MET A 182 2.02 6.82 24.39
C MET A 182 3.11 7.25 23.41
N ARG A 183 2.74 7.28 22.13
CA ARG A 183 3.54 7.82 21.03
C ARG A 183 2.72 8.78 20.20
N MET A 184 3.42 9.59 19.43
CA MET A 184 2.81 10.57 18.56
C MET A 184 3.50 10.57 17.19
N ILE A 185 2.71 10.75 16.14
CA ILE A 185 3.17 10.92 14.79
C ILE A 185 2.37 12.04 14.10
N GLY A 186 3.06 12.93 13.39
CA GLY A 186 2.41 13.87 12.50
C GLY A 186 1.80 13.16 11.30
N ILE A 187 0.59 13.53 10.88
CA ILE A 187 -0.11 12.85 9.79
C ILE A 187 0.69 12.84 8.49
N ALA A 188 1.43 13.91 8.19
CA ALA A 188 2.30 13.98 7.02
C ALA A 188 3.44 12.96 7.09
N ALA A 189 3.96 12.66 8.28
CA ALA A 189 4.96 11.61 8.46
C ALA A 189 4.34 10.22 8.31
N LEU A 190 3.11 10.03 8.79
CA LEU A 190 2.38 8.77 8.60
C LEU A 190 2.12 8.49 7.11
N VAL A 191 1.74 9.50 6.32
CA VAL A 191 1.60 9.38 4.85
C VAL A 191 2.93 9.01 4.19
N ARG A 192 4.06 9.61 4.61
CA ARG A 192 5.38 9.20 4.08
C ARG A 192 5.71 7.75 4.42
N LEU A 193 5.35 7.26 5.60
CA LEU A 193 5.53 5.85 5.94
C LEU A 193 4.67 4.95 5.05
N LEU A 194 3.44 5.37 4.72
CA LEU A 194 2.60 4.70 3.73
C LEU A 194 3.29 4.63 2.36
N GLU A 195 3.77 5.76 1.85
CA GLU A 195 4.48 5.85 0.56
C GLU A 195 5.72 4.95 0.53
N VAL A 196 6.52 4.96 1.60
CA VAL A 196 7.68 4.07 1.73
C VAL A 196 7.24 2.60 1.70
N LYS A 197 6.16 2.24 2.41
CA LYS A 197 5.67 0.87 2.47
C LYS A 197 5.18 0.37 1.12
N VAL A 198 4.35 1.15 0.41
CA VAL A 198 3.76 0.71 -0.87
C VAL A 198 4.78 0.65 -2.00
N ASN A 199 5.89 1.38 -1.89
CA ASN A 199 6.99 1.37 -2.86
C ASN A 199 8.11 0.39 -2.51
N ALA A 200 8.09 -0.21 -1.31
CA ALA A 200 9.02 -1.28 -0.94
C ALA A 200 8.53 -2.65 -1.43
N GLU A 201 9.44 -3.56 -1.73
CA GLU A 201 9.11 -4.96 -2.03
C GLU A 201 9.22 -5.83 -0.75
N ALA A 202 10.23 -5.58 0.07
CA ALA A 202 10.55 -6.37 1.25
C ALA A 202 9.52 -6.23 2.39
N ALA A 203 9.05 -7.37 2.91
CA ALA A 203 8.18 -7.43 4.08
C ALA A 203 8.80 -6.81 5.34
N ALA A 204 10.14 -6.88 5.44
CA ALA A 204 10.89 -6.36 6.57
C ALA A 204 10.81 -4.83 6.71
N VAL A 205 10.53 -4.10 5.62
CA VAL A 205 10.31 -2.64 5.67
C VAL A 205 9.01 -2.35 6.40
N ALA A 206 7.91 -3.03 6.05
CA ALA A 206 6.63 -2.87 6.72
C ALA A 206 6.70 -3.23 8.22
N ALA A 207 7.39 -4.32 8.56
CA ALA A 207 7.63 -4.70 9.96
C ALA A 207 8.40 -3.61 10.74
N GLN A 208 9.42 -3.00 10.12
CA GLN A 208 10.16 -1.91 10.74
C GLN A 208 9.30 -0.65 10.94
N ILE A 209 8.46 -0.31 9.96
CA ILE A 209 7.52 0.80 10.06
C ILE A 209 6.56 0.60 11.24
N ARG A 210 5.98 -0.60 11.39
CA ARG A 210 5.11 -0.92 12.54
C ARG A 210 5.84 -0.81 13.87
N ALA A 211 7.11 -1.24 13.93
CA ALA A 211 7.92 -1.12 15.13
C ALA A 211 8.18 0.35 15.54
N LEU A 212 8.38 1.25 14.57
CA LEU A 212 8.57 2.69 14.84
C LEU A 212 7.36 3.38 15.47
N LEU A 213 6.15 2.88 15.19
CA LEU A 213 4.91 3.42 15.73
C LEU A 213 4.70 3.05 17.20
N ARG A 214 5.53 2.15 17.76
CA ARG A 214 5.45 1.73 19.15
C ARG A 214 6.34 2.56 20.08
N PRO A 215 5.99 2.66 21.37
CA PRO A 215 6.87 3.26 22.35
C PRO A 215 8.22 2.54 22.43
N VAL A 216 9.27 3.20 21.94
CA VAL A 216 10.67 2.91 22.27
C VAL A 216 11.20 3.99 23.22
N GLU A 217 12.48 3.97 23.60
CA GLU A 217 13.05 5.15 24.25
C GLU A 217 13.22 6.29 23.25
N TYR A 218 12.78 7.50 23.59
CA TYR A 218 12.86 8.68 22.72
C TYR A 218 14.29 9.09 22.33
N THR A 219 15.29 8.60 23.06
CA THR A 219 16.71 8.85 22.78
C THR A 219 17.31 7.88 21.78
N ARG A 220 16.65 6.75 21.49
CA ARG A 220 17.15 5.74 20.56
C ARG A 220 16.75 6.08 19.14
N LEU A 221 17.74 6.26 18.29
CA LEU A 221 17.56 6.52 16.85
C LEU A 221 17.69 5.25 16.00
N ASP A 222 18.10 4.14 16.61
CA ASP A 222 18.43 2.87 15.93
C ASP A 222 17.32 2.42 14.99
N GLY A 223 16.06 2.41 15.47
CA GLY A 223 14.93 1.96 14.64
C GLY A 223 14.70 2.81 13.38
N ILE A 224 14.97 4.11 13.45
CA ILE A 224 14.84 5.03 12.30
C ILE A 224 15.98 4.77 11.31
N VAL A 225 17.20 4.63 11.84
CA VAL A 225 18.39 4.33 11.06
C VAL A 225 18.23 2.99 10.33
N ASP A 226 17.75 1.96 11.04
CA ASP A 226 17.46 0.64 10.49
C ASP A 226 16.45 0.71 9.34
N LEU A 227 15.40 1.54 9.46
CA LEU A 227 14.43 1.73 8.37
C LEU A 227 15.11 2.33 7.14
N VAL A 228 15.94 3.37 7.31
CA VAL A 228 16.66 4.01 6.19
C VAL A 228 17.57 3.00 5.49
N PHE A 229 18.32 2.19 6.24
CA PHE A 229 19.18 1.16 5.66
C PHE A 229 18.37 0.08 4.93
N ARG A 230 17.27 -0.40 5.50
CA ARG A 230 16.41 -1.41 4.83
C ARG A 230 15.79 -0.88 3.54
N VAL A 231 15.30 0.35 3.53
CA VAL A 231 14.74 0.98 2.33
C VAL A 231 15.82 1.13 1.26
N ARG A 232 17.02 1.59 1.65
CA ARG A 232 18.15 1.68 0.72
C ARG A 232 18.51 0.32 0.15
N GLN A 233 18.56 -0.71 1.00
CA GLN A 233 18.87 -2.07 0.59
C GLN A 233 17.80 -2.63 -0.37
N ASP A 234 16.51 -2.39 -0.13
CA ASP A 234 15.41 -2.77 -1.03
C ASP A 234 15.54 -2.12 -2.42
N VAL A 235 15.96 -0.85 -2.47
CA VAL A 235 16.22 -0.12 -3.73
C VAL A 235 17.49 -0.63 -4.43
N GLU A 236 18.58 -0.84 -3.69
CA GLU A 236 19.83 -1.38 -4.24
C GLU A 236 19.61 -2.79 -4.80
N GLU A 237 18.89 -3.66 -4.08
CA GLU A 237 18.55 -5.01 -4.53
C GLU A 237 17.79 -5.00 -5.86
N ALA A 238 16.80 -4.12 -6.00
CA ALA A 238 16.04 -3.98 -7.23
C ALA A 238 16.87 -3.41 -8.39
N THR A 239 17.84 -2.55 -8.08
CA THR A 239 18.76 -2.00 -9.08
C THR A 239 19.76 -3.06 -9.53
N SER A 240 20.39 -3.77 -8.59
CA SER A 240 21.31 -4.87 -8.89
C SER A 240 20.61 -6.02 -9.62
N GLU A 241 19.35 -6.28 -9.32
CA GLU A 241 18.52 -7.20 -10.09
C GLU A 241 18.39 -6.72 -11.53
N ALA A 242 17.98 -5.46 -11.76
CA ALA A 242 17.92 -4.89 -13.11
C ALA A 242 19.27 -4.97 -13.86
N GLU A 243 20.38 -4.77 -13.17
CA GLU A 243 21.73 -4.89 -13.74
C GLU A 243 22.11 -6.35 -14.05
N LEU A 244 21.78 -7.31 -13.18
CA LEU A 244 21.98 -8.74 -13.46
C LEU A 244 21.08 -9.24 -14.57
N LEU A 245 19.86 -8.68 -14.64
CA LEU A 245 18.95 -8.87 -15.76
C LEU A 245 19.60 -8.42 -17.07
N GLU A 246 20.36 -7.31 -17.05
CA GLU A 246 21.16 -6.85 -18.18
C GLU A 246 22.42 -7.72 -18.43
N ASP A 247 23.16 -8.10 -17.40
CA ASP A 247 24.47 -8.77 -17.52
C ASP A 247 24.39 -10.26 -17.88
N ALA A 248 23.41 -11.03 -17.38
CA ALA A 248 23.19 -12.40 -17.87
C ALA A 248 22.84 -12.40 -19.38
N THR A 249 22.43 -11.23 -19.90
CA THR A 249 22.15 -11.00 -21.31
C THR A 249 23.27 -10.31 -22.09
N SER A 250 24.45 -10.08 -21.49
CA SER A 250 25.60 -9.41 -22.12
C SER A 250 26.78 -10.34 -22.45
N SER A 251 26.58 -11.67 -22.43
CA SER A 251 27.53 -12.67 -22.93
C SER A 251 27.75 -12.54 -24.46
N GLY A 252 28.47 -11.49 -24.86
CA GLY A 252 28.76 -11.11 -26.24
C GLY A 252 28.84 -9.60 -26.43
N ARG A 253 30.04 -9.03 -26.23
CA ARG A 253 30.46 -7.64 -26.52
C ARG A 253 29.84 -6.53 -25.64
N ARG A 254 30.65 -6.06 -24.68
CA ARG A 254 30.55 -4.71 -24.10
C ARG A 254 30.81 -3.67 -25.19
N GLU A 255 29.76 -3.15 -25.81
CA GLU A 255 29.83 -1.85 -26.47
C GLU A 255 28.97 -0.84 -25.71
N SER A 256 29.69 0.13 -25.16
CA SER A 256 29.18 1.37 -24.60
C SER A 256 28.18 2.02 -25.57
N ARG A 257 26.90 2.07 -25.18
CA ARG A 257 25.95 3.06 -25.70
C ARG A 257 25.19 3.69 -24.53
N ARG A 258 25.84 4.66 -23.90
CA ARG A 258 25.11 5.83 -23.39
C ARG A 258 24.66 6.64 -24.61
N GLN A 259 23.43 6.41 -25.07
CA GLN A 259 22.73 7.36 -25.92
C GLN A 259 21.42 7.75 -25.22
N ALA A 260 21.48 8.91 -24.59
CA ALA A 260 20.32 9.66 -24.15
C ALA A 260 19.75 10.42 -25.35
N SER A 261 18.49 10.16 -25.70
CA SER A 261 17.64 11.10 -26.44
C SER A 261 16.21 10.56 -26.48
N GLY A 262 15.25 11.40 -26.08
CA GLY A 262 13.82 11.09 -26.07
C GLY A 262 13.24 11.34 -24.67
N LEU A 263 12.00 11.84 -24.63
CA LEU A 263 11.21 12.05 -23.41
C LEU A 263 11.47 10.93 -22.37
N PRO A 264 11.50 11.25 -21.05
CA PRO A 264 11.74 10.22 -20.05
C PRO A 264 10.75 9.08 -20.28
N ALA A 265 11.28 7.89 -20.60
CA ALA A 265 10.46 6.71 -20.74
C ALA A 265 9.65 6.53 -19.44
N PRO A 266 8.39 6.09 -19.52
CA PRO A 266 7.59 5.86 -18.33
C PRO A 266 8.38 5.02 -17.32
N SER A 267 8.37 5.42 -16.05
CA SER A 267 9.04 4.63 -15.01
C SER A 267 8.41 3.24 -14.94
N THR A 268 9.16 2.23 -14.52
CA THR A 268 8.63 0.87 -14.30
C THR A 268 7.36 0.89 -13.44
N GLU A 269 7.25 1.84 -12.50
CA GLU A 269 6.07 1.99 -11.65
C GLU A 269 4.83 2.45 -12.41
N SER A 270 4.96 3.40 -13.32
CA SER A 270 3.82 3.82 -14.16
C SER A 270 3.29 2.67 -15.05
N PHE A 271 4.17 1.76 -15.49
CA PHE A 271 3.74 0.54 -16.17
C PHE A 271 2.95 -0.40 -15.26
N ARG A 272 3.36 -0.54 -13.99
CA ARG A 272 2.64 -1.39 -13.04
C ARG A 272 1.25 -0.86 -12.74
N GLU A 273 1.12 0.44 -12.54
CA GLU A 273 -0.17 1.09 -12.30
C GLU A 273 -1.10 0.94 -13.50
N ALA A 274 -0.62 1.25 -14.72
CA ALA A 274 -1.40 1.07 -15.94
C ALA A 274 -1.81 -0.41 -16.18
N ALA A 275 -0.92 -1.36 -15.87
CA ALA A 275 -1.24 -2.77 -15.93
C ALA A 275 -2.31 -3.17 -14.90
N ALA A 276 -2.19 -2.71 -13.65
CA ALA A 276 -3.17 -2.97 -12.60
C ALA A 276 -4.57 -2.45 -12.97
N GLU A 277 -4.67 -1.29 -13.62
CA GLU A 277 -5.95 -0.75 -14.11
C GLU A 277 -6.55 -1.59 -15.24
N ARG A 278 -5.73 -2.05 -16.19
CA ARG A 278 -6.17 -2.97 -17.26
C ARG A 278 -6.67 -4.29 -16.69
N ILE A 279 -5.96 -4.82 -15.70
CA ILE A 279 -6.31 -6.09 -15.03
C ILE A 279 -7.60 -5.92 -14.22
N SER A 280 -7.73 -4.82 -13.49
CA SER A 280 -8.95 -4.45 -12.76
C SER A 280 -10.18 -4.49 -13.68
N ARG A 281 -10.09 -3.84 -14.86
CA ARG A 281 -11.15 -3.87 -15.88
C ARG A 281 -11.43 -5.29 -16.40
N ARG A 282 -10.39 -6.08 -16.68
CA ARG A 282 -10.52 -7.45 -17.21
C ARG A 282 -11.21 -8.40 -16.24
N LEU A 283 -10.91 -8.26 -14.95
CA LEU A 283 -11.42 -9.10 -13.87
C LEU A 283 -12.73 -8.58 -13.27
N GLY A 284 -13.10 -7.32 -13.53
CA GLY A 284 -14.27 -6.69 -12.92
C GLY A 284 -14.10 -6.42 -11.42
N VAL A 285 -12.86 -6.20 -10.98
CA VAL A 285 -12.49 -5.92 -9.58
C VAL A 285 -11.64 -4.66 -9.52
N ARG A 286 -11.37 -4.13 -8.32
CA ARG A 286 -10.44 -3.02 -8.13
C ARG A 286 -9.19 -3.48 -7.41
N LEU A 287 -8.06 -3.40 -8.09
CA LEU A 287 -6.76 -3.75 -7.54
C LEU A 287 -6.11 -2.53 -6.93
N VAL A 288 -5.66 -2.68 -5.70
CA VAL A 288 -5.00 -1.65 -4.92
C VAL A 288 -3.59 -2.08 -4.60
N ARG A 289 -2.64 -1.16 -4.75
CA ARG A 289 -1.23 -1.42 -4.50
C ARG A 289 -0.98 -1.68 -3.01
N ARG A 290 -0.42 -2.85 -2.69
CA ARG A 290 -0.01 -3.24 -1.33
C ARG A 290 1.48 -3.10 -1.10
N ARG A 291 2.28 -3.39 -2.15
CA ARG A 291 3.74 -3.24 -2.22
C ARG A 291 4.12 -2.90 -3.64
N ARG A 292 5.42 -2.76 -3.91
CA ARG A 292 5.89 -2.28 -5.19
C ARG A 292 5.34 -3.09 -6.37
N SER A 293 5.40 -4.42 -6.32
CA SER A 293 4.83 -5.28 -7.37
C SER A 293 3.49 -5.95 -7.01
N LEU A 294 3.02 -5.80 -5.76
CA LEU A 294 1.88 -6.57 -5.23
C LEU A 294 0.59 -5.75 -5.22
N PHE A 295 -0.46 -6.27 -5.85
CA PHE A 295 -1.77 -5.63 -5.97
C PHE A 295 -2.90 -6.55 -5.52
N GLU A 296 -3.83 -6.03 -4.72
CA GLU A 296 -4.86 -6.84 -4.06
C GLU A 296 -6.21 -6.11 -4.06
N THR A 297 -7.31 -6.85 -4.08
CA THR A 297 -8.63 -6.28 -3.79
C THR A 297 -8.80 -5.92 -2.31
N ALA A 298 -9.70 -4.99 -2.01
CA ALA A 298 -9.99 -4.57 -0.64
C ALA A 298 -10.34 -5.74 0.31
N ASP A 299 -11.01 -6.78 -0.22
CA ASP A 299 -11.45 -7.97 0.51
C ASP A 299 -10.42 -9.12 0.52
N GLY A 300 -9.27 -8.96 -0.14
CA GLY A 300 -8.23 -9.99 -0.25
C GLY A 300 -8.59 -11.18 -1.15
N SER A 301 -9.72 -11.15 -1.85
CA SER A 301 -10.19 -12.28 -2.69
C SER A 301 -9.36 -12.49 -3.95
N ALA A 302 -8.72 -11.43 -4.46
CA ALA A 302 -7.89 -11.44 -5.65
C ALA A 302 -6.53 -10.77 -5.41
N ARG A 303 -5.45 -11.47 -5.79
CA ARG A 303 -4.07 -10.99 -5.71
C ARG A 303 -3.36 -11.09 -7.05
N VAL A 304 -2.57 -10.08 -7.36
CA VAL A 304 -1.80 -9.99 -8.61
C VAL A 304 -0.39 -9.51 -8.32
N VAL A 305 0.60 -10.23 -8.84
CA VAL A 305 1.98 -9.77 -8.93
C VAL A 305 2.18 -9.15 -10.32
N VAL A 306 2.59 -7.89 -10.38
CA VAL A 306 2.84 -7.18 -11.65
C VAL A 306 4.35 -7.10 -11.91
N ALA A 307 4.82 -8.00 -12.76
CA ALA A 307 6.20 -8.09 -13.19
C ALA A 307 6.38 -7.34 -14.51
N VAL A 308 7.40 -6.49 -14.59
CA VAL A 308 7.68 -5.65 -15.76
C VAL A 308 9.08 -5.96 -16.26
N SER A 309 9.21 -6.17 -17.56
CA SER A 309 10.48 -6.45 -18.21
C SER A 309 10.66 -5.59 -19.45
N LYS A 310 11.87 -5.07 -19.65
CA LYS A 310 12.25 -4.42 -20.91
C LYS A 310 12.56 -5.48 -21.95
N ARG A 311 12.45 -5.13 -23.24
CA ARG A 311 12.85 -6.05 -24.30
C ARG A 311 14.37 -6.16 -24.38
N TYR A 312 14.86 -7.39 -24.42
CA TYR A 312 16.27 -7.69 -24.64
C TYR A 312 16.53 -7.94 -26.13
N ALA A 313 17.71 -7.54 -26.61
CA ALA A 313 18.14 -7.69 -28.01
C ALA A 313 18.56 -9.13 -28.35
N ARG A 314 17.76 -10.13 -27.95
CA ARG A 314 17.99 -11.56 -28.15
C ARG A 314 16.69 -12.23 -28.58
N SER A 315 16.71 -13.00 -29.67
CA SER A 315 15.53 -13.71 -30.18
C SER A 315 15.05 -14.84 -29.25
N TYR A 316 15.96 -15.47 -28.52
CA TYR A 316 15.68 -16.60 -27.61
C TYR A 316 15.33 -16.18 -26.17
N GLN A 317 15.29 -14.89 -25.86
CA GLN A 317 14.90 -14.37 -24.55
C GLN A 317 14.49 -12.91 -24.73
N ALA A 318 13.28 -12.71 -25.24
CA ALA A 318 12.77 -11.38 -25.53
C ALA A 318 12.49 -10.61 -24.23
N TYR A 319 11.98 -11.30 -23.21
CA TYR A 319 11.73 -10.75 -21.87
C TYR A 319 12.14 -11.74 -20.78
N TRP A 320 12.52 -11.18 -19.63
CA TRP A 320 12.88 -11.92 -18.43
C TRP A 320 12.32 -11.23 -17.19
N TYR A 321 11.65 -12.01 -16.34
CA TYR A 321 11.09 -11.57 -15.07
C TYR A 321 11.65 -12.44 -13.94
N ALA A 322 11.92 -11.83 -12.78
CA ALA A 322 12.12 -12.57 -11.54
C ALA A 322 10.79 -12.77 -10.84
N TYR A 323 10.54 -13.99 -10.39
CA TYR A 323 9.38 -14.33 -9.57
C TYR A 323 9.86 -14.90 -8.24
N TYR A 324 9.59 -14.18 -7.15
CA TYR A 324 10.16 -14.47 -5.84
C TYR A 324 9.33 -15.48 -5.04
N ASP A 325 9.99 -16.23 -4.16
CA ASP A 325 9.36 -17.10 -3.16
C ASP A 325 8.35 -16.35 -2.28
N THR A 326 8.68 -15.14 -1.85
CA THR A 326 7.79 -14.26 -1.08
C THR A 326 6.54 -13.85 -1.87
N GLN A 327 6.69 -13.56 -3.17
CA GLN A 327 5.57 -13.27 -4.06
C GLN A 327 4.68 -14.51 -4.24
N LYS A 328 5.29 -15.69 -4.38
CA LYS A 328 4.58 -16.96 -4.45
C LYS A 328 3.77 -17.24 -3.20
N ALA A 329 4.40 -17.18 -2.03
CA ALA A 329 3.72 -17.41 -0.75
C ALA A 329 2.54 -16.45 -0.57
N TRP A 330 2.72 -15.18 -0.94
CA TRP A 330 1.66 -14.19 -0.90
C TRP A 330 0.51 -14.48 -1.88
N LEU A 331 0.80 -14.96 -3.09
CA LEU A 331 -0.25 -15.36 -4.05
C LEU A 331 -1.03 -16.61 -3.59
N GLU A 332 -0.39 -17.53 -2.86
CA GLU A 332 -1.01 -18.79 -2.39
C GLU A 332 -2.07 -18.60 -1.30
N GLU A 333 -2.05 -17.47 -0.61
CA GLU A 333 -3.05 -17.12 0.41
C GLU A 333 -4.38 -16.62 -0.17
N ALA A 334 -4.44 -16.27 -1.46
CA ALA A 334 -5.65 -15.74 -2.10
C ALA A 334 -6.46 -16.82 -2.84
N GLN A 335 -7.77 -16.61 -2.90
CA GLN A 335 -8.68 -17.47 -3.67
C GLN A 335 -8.40 -17.39 -5.16
N ASN A 336 -8.14 -16.18 -5.65
CA ASN A 336 -7.80 -15.94 -7.04
C ASN A 336 -6.44 -15.22 -7.12
N ALA A 337 -5.52 -15.80 -7.87
CA ALA A 337 -4.13 -15.34 -7.90
C ALA A 337 -3.57 -15.35 -9.33
N TRP A 338 -2.91 -14.26 -9.71
CA TRP A 338 -2.31 -14.11 -11.04
C TRP A 338 -0.92 -13.48 -11.00
N ILE A 339 -0.14 -13.78 -12.04
CA ILE A 339 1.11 -13.10 -12.36
C ILE A 339 0.88 -12.38 -13.68
N ALA A 340 1.04 -11.07 -13.66
CA ALA A 340 0.96 -10.20 -14.82
C ALA A 340 2.36 -9.95 -15.38
N LEU A 341 2.62 -10.44 -16.60
CA LEU A 341 3.88 -10.24 -17.31
C LEU A 341 3.72 -9.06 -18.28
N CYS A 342 4.41 -7.96 -17.99
CA CYS A 342 4.33 -6.72 -18.76
C CYS A 342 5.59 -6.50 -19.60
N ALA A 343 5.43 -6.46 -20.91
CA ALA A 343 6.48 -6.09 -21.85
C ALA A 343 6.52 -4.56 -22.01
N ALA A 344 7.54 -3.91 -21.45
CA ALA A 344 7.58 -2.45 -21.35
C ALA A 344 7.72 -1.70 -22.69
N ASP A 345 8.29 -2.33 -23.72
CA ASP A 345 8.51 -1.70 -25.03
C ASP A 345 7.26 -1.71 -25.92
N CYS A 346 6.48 -2.80 -25.89
CA CYS A 346 5.27 -2.94 -26.73
C CYS A 346 3.96 -2.75 -25.95
N GLY A 347 4.01 -2.68 -24.61
CA GLY A 347 2.82 -2.55 -23.77
C GLY A 347 1.99 -3.83 -23.68
N ASP A 348 2.47 -4.95 -24.23
CA ASP A 348 1.78 -6.23 -24.12
C ASP A 348 1.73 -6.68 -22.65
N LEU A 349 0.57 -7.20 -22.27
CA LEU A 349 0.25 -7.60 -20.91
C LEU A 349 -0.34 -9.00 -20.93
N TYR A 350 0.23 -9.92 -20.15
CA TYR A 350 -0.24 -11.30 -20.04
C TYR A 350 -0.63 -11.60 -18.61
N LEU A 351 -1.90 -11.92 -18.36
CA LEU A 351 -2.41 -12.22 -17.02
C LEU A 351 -2.52 -13.74 -16.82
N VAL A 352 -1.44 -14.34 -16.33
CA VAL A 352 -1.32 -15.80 -16.19
C VAL A 352 -1.78 -16.21 -14.78
N PRO A 353 -2.67 -17.21 -14.63
CA PRO A 353 -3.00 -17.76 -13.32
C PRO A 353 -1.75 -18.24 -12.58
N ALA A 354 -1.61 -17.87 -11.30
CA ALA A 354 -0.45 -18.25 -10.50
C ALA A 354 -0.27 -19.77 -10.41
N ALA A 355 -1.38 -20.51 -10.34
CA ALA A 355 -1.39 -21.97 -10.35
C ALA A 355 -0.83 -22.58 -11.64
N GLU A 356 -0.93 -21.89 -12.78
CA GLU A 356 -0.32 -22.37 -14.02
C GLU A 356 1.21 -22.25 -13.94
N ILE A 357 1.73 -21.10 -13.51
CA ILE A 357 3.17 -20.89 -13.33
C ILE A 357 3.72 -21.89 -12.30
N ALA A 358 3.00 -22.09 -11.19
CA ALA A 358 3.36 -23.01 -10.12
C ALA A 358 3.62 -24.46 -10.59
N ARG A 359 2.86 -24.95 -11.57
CA ARG A 359 3.01 -26.31 -12.15
C ARG A 359 4.34 -26.56 -12.86
N HIS A 360 5.07 -25.49 -13.17
CA HIS A 360 6.26 -25.53 -14.00
C HIS A 360 7.51 -25.01 -13.29
N LEU A 361 7.40 -24.55 -12.04
CA LEU A 361 8.51 -23.93 -11.29
C LEU A 361 9.69 -24.89 -11.09
N ASP A 362 9.42 -26.19 -10.95
CA ASP A 362 10.42 -27.25 -10.82
C ASP A 362 11.34 -27.40 -12.05
N ARG A 363 10.86 -26.96 -13.21
CA ARG A 363 11.58 -26.99 -14.50
C ARG A 363 12.22 -25.66 -14.87
N MET A 364 11.91 -24.59 -14.13
CA MET A 364 12.45 -23.27 -14.39
C MET A 364 13.82 -23.11 -13.73
N ASN A 365 14.66 -22.26 -14.32
CA ASN A 365 15.89 -21.84 -13.67
C ASN A 365 15.54 -21.10 -12.38
N VAL A 366 16.27 -21.40 -11.32
CA VAL A 366 16.13 -20.76 -10.01
C VAL A 366 17.48 -20.19 -9.59
N THR A 367 17.45 -19.00 -9.03
CA THR A 367 18.60 -18.43 -8.32
C THR A 367 18.32 -18.52 -6.83
N ASN A 368 19.18 -19.24 -6.11
CA ASN A 368 19.14 -19.33 -4.66
C ASN A 368 20.14 -18.32 -4.08
N ARG A 369 19.64 -17.40 -3.27
CA ARG A 369 20.46 -16.46 -2.46
C ARG A 369 20.15 -16.66 -0.98
N GLU A 370 21.01 -16.14 -0.11
CA GLU A 370 20.76 -16.15 1.34
C GLU A 370 19.41 -15.48 1.68
N ALA A 371 18.68 -16.09 2.64
CA ALA A 371 17.44 -15.67 3.30
C ALA A 371 16.42 -14.87 2.44
N ASP A 372 15.31 -15.51 2.05
CA ASP A 372 14.12 -14.91 1.40
C ASP A 372 14.39 -14.21 0.05
N ARG A 373 15.40 -14.70 -0.67
CA ARG A 373 15.82 -14.18 -1.98
C ARG A 373 15.89 -15.25 -3.05
N THR A 374 15.13 -16.33 -2.87
CA THR A 374 15.00 -17.35 -3.91
C THR A 374 14.02 -16.85 -4.95
N TYR A 375 14.41 -16.86 -6.22
CA TYR A 375 13.52 -16.48 -7.30
C TYR A 375 13.68 -17.38 -8.53
N TRP A 376 12.56 -17.58 -9.21
CA TRP A 376 12.48 -18.27 -10.50
C TRP A 376 12.59 -17.29 -11.65
N HIS A 377 13.22 -17.75 -12.72
CA HIS A 377 13.40 -16.99 -13.95
C HIS A 377 12.23 -17.29 -14.89
N LEU A 378 11.31 -16.33 -15.05
CA LEU A 378 10.24 -16.45 -16.04
C LEU A 378 10.76 -15.90 -17.37
N LEU A 379 11.04 -16.80 -18.31
CA LEU A 379 11.63 -16.47 -19.61
C LEU A 379 10.57 -16.45 -20.69
N VAL A 380 10.43 -15.32 -21.39
CA VAL A 380 9.47 -15.18 -22.49
C VAL A 380 10.20 -14.96 -23.81
N ARG A 381 9.84 -15.75 -24.83
CA ARG A 381 10.37 -15.69 -26.20
C ARG A 381 9.31 -15.23 -27.19
N LEU A 382 9.76 -14.68 -28.31
CA LEU A 382 8.92 -14.43 -29.48
C LEU A 382 9.19 -15.52 -30.51
N VAL A 383 8.19 -16.36 -30.79
CA VAL A 383 8.25 -17.46 -31.76
C VAL A 383 7.08 -17.29 -32.73
N ASP A 384 7.37 -17.11 -34.02
CA ASP A 384 6.36 -16.91 -35.07
C ASP A 384 5.30 -15.85 -34.70
N ASP A 385 5.77 -14.67 -34.28
CA ASP A 385 4.96 -13.54 -33.81
C ASP A 385 4.08 -13.80 -32.57
N ARG A 386 4.35 -14.89 -31.84
CA ARG A 386 3.65 -15.22 -30.59
C ARG A 386 4.61 -15.25 -29.42
N PHE A 387 4.16 -14.71 -28.29
CA PHE A 387 4.90 -14.81 -27.05
C PHE A 387 4.66 -16.15 -26.36
N VAL A 388 5.74 -16.80 -25.98
CA VAL A 388 5.74 -18.10 -25.29
C VAL A 388 6.57 -18.01 -24.02
N LEU A 389 6.06 -18.58 -22.93
CA LEU A 389 6.80 -18.79 -21.68
C LEU A 389 7.58 -20.10 -21.79
N VAL A 390 8.88 -20.04 -21.49
CA VAL A 390 9.78 -21.19 -21.53
C VAL A 390 9.84 -21.83 -20.15
N THR A 391 9.53 -23.12 -20.07
CA THR A 391 9.49 -23.89 -18.83
C THR A 391 10.37 -25.13 -18.96
N GLY A 392 11.69 -24.92 -18.92
CA GLY A 392 12.67 -25.96 -19.19
C GLY A 392 12.69 -26.35 -20.67
N ASP A 393 12.24 -27.56 -20.97
CA ASP A 393 12.15 -28.14 -22.32
C ASP A 393 10.80 -27.88 -23.01
N THR A 394 9.81 -27.35 -22.30
CA THR A 394 8.49 -27.04 -22.87
C THR A 394 8.28 -25.54 -23.06
N GLU A 395 7.42 -25.19 -24.03
CA GLU A 395 7.00 -23.82 -24.31
C GLU A 395 5.49 -23.69 -24.21
N ILE A 396 5.03 -22.65 -23.50
CA ILE A 396 3.61 -22.40 -23.25
C ILE A 396 3.23 -21.10 -23.95
N SER A 397 2.29 -21.16 -24.88
CA SER A 397 1.79 -19.95 -25.53
C SER A 397 1.06 -19.05 -24.53
N LEU A 398 1.48 -17.79 -24.47
CA LEU A 398 0.85 -16.77 -23.64
C LEU A 398 -0.40 -16.16 -24.28
N ALA A 399 -0.68 -16.46 -25.55
CA ALA A 399 -1.78 -15.85 -26.32
C ALA A 399 -3.14 -15.96 -25.62
N LYS A 400 -3.42 -17.10 -24.96
CA LYS A 400 -4.68 -17.30 -24.20
C LYS A 400 -4.84 -16.38 -22.98
N TRP A 401 -3.76 -15.75 -22.52
CA TRP A 401 -3.75 -14.85 -21.37
C TRP A 401 -3.42 -13.41 -21.75
N LYS A 402 -3.32 -13.10 -23.04
CA LYS A 402 -3.08 -11.73 -23.50
C LYS A 402 -4.26 -10.84 -23.10
N LEU A 403 -3.97 -9.71 -22.48
CA LEU A 403 -4.92 -8.63 -22.27
C LEU A 403 -4.80 -7.69 -23.46
N ASP A 404 -5.71 -7.79 -24.41
CA ASP A 404 -5.81 -6.82 -25.48
C ASP A 404 -6.07 -5.43 -24.89
N GLU A 405 -5.56 -4.39 -25.54
CA GLU A 405 -6.07 -3.05 -25.29
C GLU A 405 -7.56 -3.08 -25.63
N SER A 406 -8.43 -2.93 -24.64
CA SER A 406 -9.80 -2.53 -24.96
C SER A 406 -9.68 -1.21 -25.72
N PRO A 407 -10.25 -1.07 -26.92
CA PRO A 407 -10.31 0.21 -27.59
C PRO A 407 -11.02 1.14 -26.63
N THR A 408 -10.32 2.16 -26.18
CA THR A 408 -10.88 3.30 -25.47
C THR A 408 -12.09 3.79 -26.27
N ALA A 409 -13.26 3.73 -25.66
CA ALA A 409 -14.48 4.40 -26.13
C ALA A 409 -14.83 5.50 -25.13
#